data_AF-A0A926CZT5-F1
#
_entry.id   AF-A0A926CZT5-F1
#
_cell.length_a   1.000
_cell.length_b   1.000
_cell.length_c   1.000
_cell.angle_alpha   90.00
_cell.angle_beta   90.00
_cell.angle_gamma   90.00
#
_symmetry.space_group_name_H-M   'P 1'
#
loop_
_entity.id
_entity.type
_entity.pdbx_description
1 polymer ?
#
loop_
_entity_poly.entity_id
_entity_poly.type
_entity_poly.pdbx_seq_one_letter_code
_entity_poly.pdbx_strand_id
1 'polypeptide(L)'
;MMLLIGGPMVLLGFVMLLRPRLMWGLASSWRFYPPAKPPEAHFKLVRVVGALALIAGLAGVAWFLYMNRYDIGAFLRFGMM
;
A
#
# COMPACT_ATOMS: atom_id res chain seq x y z
N MET A 1 -1.90 4.98 14.12
CA MET A 1 -1.05 5.46 13.00
C MET A 1 -0.77 4.37 11.96
N MET A 2 -0.36 3.16 12.35
CA MET A 2 -0.01 2.08 11.40
C MET A 2 -1.15 1.64 10.45
N LEU A 3 -2.41 1.54 10.92
CA LEU A 3 -3.55 1.24 10.02
C LEU A 3 -3.84 2.35 9.01
N LEU A 4 -3.69 3.62 9.42
CA LEU A 4 -3.94 4.79 8.56
C LEU A 4 -2.94 4.87 7.40
N ILE A 5 -1.79 4.21 7.51
CA ILE A 5 -0.75 4.16 6.48
C ILE A 5 -0.80 2.82 5.73
N GLY A 6 -0.95 1.71 6.46
CA GLY A 6 -0.97 0.36 5.91
C GLY A 6 -2.15 0.11 4.98
N GLY A 7 -3.36 0.53 5.36
CA GLY A 7 -4.57 0.37 4.54
C GLY A 7 -4.43 1.04 3.16
N PRO A 8 -4.11 2.35 3.09
CA PRO A 8 -3.87 3.03 1.82
C PRO A 8 -2.72 2.45 0.99
N MET A 9 -1.64 1.98 1.62
CA MET A 9 -0.53 1.31 0.91
C MET A 9 -0.97 0.02 0.23
N VAL A 10 -1.79 -0.81 0.90
CA VAL A 10 -2.36 -2.02 0.28
C VAL A 10 -3.23 -1.65 -0.92
N LEU A 11 -4.09 -0.65 -0.76
CA LEU A 11 -4.98 -0.19 -1.82
C LEU A 11 -4.20 0.32 -3.05
N LEU A 12 -3.19 1.18 -2.82
CA LEU A 12 -2.32 1.71 -3.87
C LEU A 12 -1.50 0.60 -4.54
N GLY A 13 -0.91 -0.30 -3.77
CA GLY A 13 -0.15 -1.44 -4.31
C GLY A 13 -1.02 -2.32 -5.22
N PHE A 14 -2.27 -2.56 -4.83
CA PHE A 14 -3.22 -3.35 -5.61
C PHE A 14 -3.60 -2.64 -6.93
N VAL A 15 -3.87 -1.34 -6.88
CA VAL A 15 -4.17 -0.54 -8.08
C VAL A 15 -2.96 -0.48 -9.03
N MET A 16 -1.74 -0.34 -8.49
CA MET A 16 -0.50 -0.36 -9.27
C MET A 16 -0.28 -1.69 -10.00
N LEU A 17 -0.66 -2.83 -9.39
CA LEU A 17 -0.59 -4.14 -10.04
C LEU A 17 -1.58 -4.28 -11.20
N LEU A 18 -2.86 -3.97 -10.94
CA LEU A 18 -3.96 -4.23 -11.87
C LEU A 18 -4.00 -3.22 -13.01
N ARG A 19 -3.75 -1.93 -12.71
CA ARG A 19 -3.92 -0.84 -13.66
C ARG A 19 -2.72 0.12 -13.64
N PRO A 20 -1.51 -0.34 -14.03
CA PRO A 20 -0.33 0.51 -14.06
C PRO A 20 -0.45 1.68 -15.06
N ARG A 21 -1.37 1.58 -16.05
CA ARG A 21 -1.70 2.68 -16.96
C ARG A 21 -2.37 3.86 -16.28
N LEU A 22 -3.17 3.62 -15.24
CA LEU A 22 -3.79 4.71 -14.46
C LEU A 22 -2.73 5.52 -13.71
N MET A 23 -1.71 4.83 -13.17
CA MET A 23 -0.60 5.48 -12.48
C MET A 23 0.19 6.39 -13.42
N TRP A 24 0.42 5.95 -14.66
CA TRP A 24 1.03 6.82 -15.68
C TRP A 24 0.16 8.05 -15.96
N GLY A 25 -1.15 7.85 -16.14
CA GLY A 25 -2.11 8.94 -16.34
C GLY A 25 -2.02 9.99 -15.22
N LEU A 26 -2.06 9.55 -13.97
CA LEU A 26 -1.88 10.39 -12.77
C LEU A 26 -0.51 11.07 -12.70
N ALA A 27 0.58 10.36 -12.99
CA ALA A 27 1.92 10.94 -12.99
C ALA A 27 2.08 11.99 -14.10
N SER A 28 1.36 11.81 -15.21
CA SER A 28 1.39 12.71 -16.35
C SER A 28 0.38 13.85 -16.30
N SER A 29 -0.64 13.80 -15.42
CA SER A 29 -1.74 14.77 -15.38
C SER A 29 -1.29 16.19 -15.01
N TRP A 30 -0.12 16.31 -14.40
CA TRP A 30 0.48 17.58 -13.99
C TRP A 30 1.31 18.23 -15.10
N ARG A 31 1.53 17.54 -16.24
CA ARG A 31 2.31 18.06 -17.35
C ARG A 31 1.41 18.86 -18.29
N PHE A 32 1.85 20.08 -18.62
CA PHE A 32 1.17 20.96 -19.58
C PHE A 32 1.36 20.53 -21.04
N TYR A 33 2.24 19.56 -21.31
CA TYR A 33 2.53 19.03 -22.64
C TYR A 33 2.11 17.56 -22.74
N PRO A 34 1.67 17.10 -23.94
CA PRO A 34 1.22 15.73 -24.11
C PRO A 34 2.32 14.74 -23.68
N PRO A 35 2.02 13.82 -22.75
CA PRO A 35 3.01 12.89 -22.26
C PRO A 35 3.43 11.92 -23.37
N ALA A 36 4.74 11.81 -23.59
CA ALA A 36 5.31 10.78 -24.44
C ALA A 36 4.78 9.39 -24.02
N LYS A 37 4.57 8.50 -24.97
CA LYS A 37 4.05 7.15 -24.68
C LYS A 37 4.98 6.46 -23.66
N PRO A 38 4.46 5.92 -22.55
CA PRO A 38 5.29 5.29 -21.54
C PRO A 38 6.00 4.06 -22.12
N PRO A 39 7.30 3.88 -21.84
CA PRO A 39 8.04 2.70 -22.26
C PRO A 39 7.53 1.46 -21.52
N GLU A 40 7.60 0.28 -22.15
CA GLU A 40 7.10 -0.97 -21.53
C GLU A 40 7.78 -1.31 -20.19
N ALA A 41 9.06 -0.92 -20.05
CA ALA A 41 9.81 -1.06 -18.81
C ALA A 41 9.17 -0.29 -17.63
N HIS A 42 8.51 0.85 -17.91
CA HIS A 42 7.81 1.62 -16.89
C HIS A 42 6.66 0.81 -16.27
N PHE A 43 5.85 0.14 -17.09
CA PHE A 43 4.73 -0.66 -16.58
C PHE A 43 5.19 -1.87 -15.75
N LYS A 44 6.32 -2.47 -16.11
CA LYS A 44 6.95 -3.53 -15.30
C LYS A 44 7.42 -2.97 -13.96
N LEU A 45 8.08 -1.82 -13.97
CA LEU A 45 8.55 -1.15 -12.75
C LEU A 45 7.38 -0.79 -11.82
N VAL A 46 6.30 -0.20 -12.34
CA VAL A 46 5.10 0.15 -11.56
C VAL A 46 4.49 -1.08 -10.90
N ARG A 47 4.45 -2.23 -11.58
CA ARG A 47 3.97 -3.49 -10.99
C ARG A 47 4.90 -4.01 -9.90
N VAL A 48 6.21 -3.93 -10.08
CA VAL A 48 7.20 -4.34 -9.07
C VAL A 48 7.08 -3.46 -7.82
N VAL A 49 7.04 -2.14 -7.99
CA VAL A 49 6.84 -1.20 -6.86
C VAL A 49 5.49 -1.43 -6.20
N GLY A 50 4.44 -1.66 -6.98
CA GLY A 50 3.11 -2.01 -6.48
C GLY A 50 3.11 -3.28 -5.63
N ALA A 51 3.87 -4.31 -6.04
CA ALA A 51 4.00 -5.56 -5.29
C ALA A 51 4.71 -5.33 -3.95
N LEU A 52 5.79 -4.56 -3.97
CA LEU A 52 6.51 -4.17 -2.75
C LEU A 52 5.63 -3.35 -1.80
N ALA A 53 4.86 -2.39 -2.33
CA ALA A 53 3.91 -1.59 -1.56
C ALA A 53 2.81 -2.46 -0.93
N LEU A 54 2.33 -3.47 -1.66
CA LEU A 54 1.36 -4.45 -1.16
C LEU A 54 1.93 -5.26 0.00
N ILE A 55 3.16 -5.79 -0.16
CA ILE A 55 3.84 -6.57 0.88
C ILE A 55 4.06 -5.72 2.13
N ALA A 56 4.58 -4.49 1.97
CA ALA A 56 4.82 -3.58 3.08
C ALA A 56 3.51 -3.16 3.77
N GLY A 57 2.46 -2.87 3.00
CA GLY A 57 1.13 -2.55 3.52
C GLY A 57 0.52 -3.70 4.32
N LEU A 58 0.56 -4.92 3.77
CA LEU A 58 0.06 -6.13 4.46
C LEU A 58 0.87 -6.42 5.72
N ALA A 59 2.19 -6.27 5.68
CA ALA A 59 3.05 -6.43 6.84
C ALA A 59 2.71 -5.41 7.94
N GLY A 60 2.47 -4.14 7.58
CA GLY A 60 2.05 -3.11 8.52
C GLY A 60 0.69 -3.37 9.16
N VAL A 61 -0.28 -3.85 8.38
CA VAL A 61 -1.61 -4.24 8.89
C VAL A 61 -1.51 -5.47 9.80
N ALA A 62 -0.78 -6.51 9.37
CA ALA A 62 -0.56 -7.72 10.16
C ALA A 62 0.16 -7.42 11.48
N TRP A 63 1.18 -6.57 11.45
CA TRP A 63 1.89 -6.12 12.64
C TRP A 63 0.97 -5.36 13.60
N PHE A 64 0.15 -4.44 13.09
CA PHE A 64 -0.83 -3.74 13.90
C PHE A 64 -1.82 -4.70 14.58
N LEU A 65 -2.37 -5.66 13.83
CA LEU A 65 -3.29 -6.66 14.37
C LEU A 65 -2.61 -7.56 15.42
N TYR A 66 -1.35 -7.94 15.18
CA TYR A 66 -0.54 -8.69 16.12
C TYR A 66 -0.38 -7.89 17.42
N MET A 67 0.12 -6.65 17.35
CA MET A 67 0.33 -5.79 18.53
C MET A 67 -0.97 -5.56 19.31
N ASN A 68 -2.06 -5.24 18.62
CA ASN A 68 -3.36 -4.98 19.24
C ASN A 68 -3.94 -6.22 19.95
N ARG A 69 -3.63 -7.43 19.45
CA ARG A 69 -4.03 -8.68 20.11
C ARG A 69 -3.33 -8.90 21.45
N TYR A 70 -2.07 -8.45 21.62
CA TYR A 70 -1.37 -8.55 22.90
C TYR A 70 -1.91 -7.58 23.94
N ASP A 71 -2.34 -6.39 23.52
CA ASP A 71 -2.94 -5.39 24.41
C ASP A 71 -4.26 -5.91 25.00
N ILE A 72 -5.15 -6.46 24.17
CA ILE A 72 -6.42 -7.06 24.61
C ILE A 72 -6.16 -8.32 25.46
N GLY A 73 -5.17 -9.13 25.09
CA GLY A 73 -4.78 -10.32 25.85
C GLY A 73 -4.20 -10.02 27.23
N ALA A 74 -3.49 -8.90 27.39
CA ALA A 74 -3.00 -8.43 28.67
C ALA A 74 -4.11 -7.77 29.51
N PHE A 75 -4.96 -6.94 28.89
CA PHE A 75 -6.10 -6.31 29.55
C PHE A 75 -7.11 -7.33 30.10
N LEU A 76 -7.40 -8.43 29.37
CA LEU A 76 -8.26 -9.51 29.88
C LEU A 76 -7.59 -10.36 30.98
N ARG A 77 -6.25 -10.40 31.03
CA ARG A 77 -5.50 -11.15 32.06
C ARG A 77 -5.27 -10.35 33.34
N PHE A 78 -5.21 -9.02 33.26
CA PHE A 78 -4.93 -8.13 34.40
C PHE A 78 -6.09 -7.20 34.78
N GLY A 79 -7.13 -7.06 33.95
CA GLY A 79 -8.32 -6.24 34.21
C GLY A 79 -9.48 -6.98 34.89
N MET A 80 -9.28 -8.23 35.32
CA MET A 80 -10.16 -8.98 36.23
C MET A 80 -9.51 -9.16 37.62
N MET A 81 -8.72 -8.18 38.06
CA MET A 81 -8.31 -8.02 39.46
C MET A 81 -8.66 -6.61 39.93
#